data_AF-A0A494XXT8-F1
#
_entry.id   AF-A0A494XXT8-F1
#
_cell.length_a   1.000
_cell.length_b   1.000
_cell.length_c   1.000
_cell.angle_alpha   90.00
_cell.angle_beta   90.00
_cell.angle_gamma   90.00
#
_symmetry.space_group_name_H-M   'P 1'
#
loop_
_entity.id
_entity.type
_entity.pdbx_description
1 polymer ?
#
loop_
_entity_poly.entity_id
_entity_poly.type
_entity_poly.pdbx_seq_one_letter_code
_entity_poly.pdbx_strand_id
1 'polypeptide(L)'
;MQNELVFKLKKLFSPDNKLSSWILKLTLIRNDLFYVHRSLIDYLDCTKKAKSGEFIYYFRLAASHYREAAKYISRGKNKPEIQAFIQELSDNTINNYKLIIESCTPWKSSFVNQIVKPIRDNFFHYDIESFEEDYNQLEDFFTRIISTGNTRKETELIFADELSINLIFGNKSRQDIEKILSELSTYMSALISFVDETVGRFINNNKNKSAYIIRVKN
;
A
#
# COMPACT_ATOMS: atom_id res chain seq x y z
N MET A 1 1.22 -29.55 4.32
CA MET A 1 2.71 -29.53 4.29
C MET A 1 3.15 -28.17 3.84
N GLN A 2 3.91 -27.46 4.67
CA GLN A 2 4.45 -26.14 4.34
C GLN A 2 5.89 -26.32 3.83
N ASN A 3 6.22 -25.70 2.70
CA ASN A 3 7.58 -25.68 2.18
C ASN A 3 8.20 -24.33 2.53
N GLU A 4 9.38 -24.35 3.15
CA GLU A 4 10.14 -23.16 3.51
C GLU A 4 11.42 -23.09 2.69
N LEU A 5 11.68 -21.94 2.09
CA LEU A 5 12.96 -21.66 1.44
C LEU A 5 13.85 -20.92 2.43
N VAL A 6 14.97 -21.52 2.80
CA VAL A 6 15.94 -20.91 3.71
C VAL A 6 17.22 -20.59 2.94
N PHE A 7 17.73 -19.38 3.11
CA PHE A 7 18.95 -18.91 2.44
C PHE A 7 19.69 -17.88 3.29
N LYS A 8 21.00 -17.74 3.05
CA LYS A 8 21.80 -16.66 3.65
C LYS A 8 21.59 -15.38 2.85
N LEU A 9 20.99 -14.35 3.45
CA LEU A 9 20.59 -13.10 2.78
C LEU A 9 21.70 -12.51 1.90
N LYS A 10 22.90 -12.25 2.45
CA LYS A 10 24.03 -11.67 1.71
C LYS A 10 24.57 -12.55 0.58
N LYS A 11 24.31 -13.86 0.60
CA LYS A 11 24.72 -14.76 -0.48
C LYS A 11 23.73 -14.75 -1.65
N LEU A 12 22.45 -14.53 -1.37
CA LEU A 12 21.41 -14.44 -2.40
C LEU A 12 21.29 -13.02 -2.97
N PHE A 13 21.39 -12.02 -2.10
CA PHE A 13 21.30 -10.60 -2.41
C PHE A 13 22.66 -9.94 -2.19
N SER A 14 23.39 -9.72 -3.27
CA SER A 14 24.72 -9.09 -3.19
C SER A 14 24.56 -7.59 -2.87
N PRO A 15 25.22 -7.05 -1.83
CA PRO A 15 25.15 -5.63 -1.48
C PRO A 15 25.58 -4.69 -2.61
N ASP A 16 26.55 -5.12 -3.41
CA ASP A 16 27.12 -4.32 -4.51
C ASP A 16 26.27 -4.39 -5.79
N ASN A 17 25.25 -5.24 -5.80
CA ASN A 17 24.34 -5.40 -6.93
C ASN A 17 23.10 -4.52 -6.75
N LYS A 18 22.94 -3.54 -7.65
CA LYS A 18 21.81 -2.59 -7.65
C LYS A 18 20.45 -3.28 -7.82
N LEU A 19 20.36 -4.33 -8.63
CA LEU A 19 19.15 -5.15 -8.77
C LEU A 19 18.83 -5.87 -7.45
N SER A 20 19.83 -6.45 -6.78
CA SER A 20 19.62 -7.09 -5.46
C SER A 20 19.07 -6.10 -4.43
N SER A 21 19.66 -4.91 -4.35
CA SER A 21 19.17 -3.84 -3.47
C SER A 21 17.75 -3.40 -3.84
N TRP A 22 17.44 -3.35 -5.13
CA TRP A 22 16.10 -3.00 -5.60
C TRP A 22 15.05 -4.04 -5.19
N ILE A 23 15.31 -5.32 -5.44
CA ILE A 23 14.44 -6.44 -5.06
C ILE A 23 14.24 -6.49 -3.53
N LEU A 24 15.30 -6.28 -2.74
CA LEU A 24 15.18 -6.25 -1.27
C LEU A 24 14.27 -5.13 -0.76
N LYS A 25 14.19 -3.99 -1.44
CA LYS A 25 13.20 -2.97 -1.06
C LYS A 25 11.80 -3.32 -1.54
N LEU A 26 11.65 -4.01 -2.66
CA LEU A 26 10.35 -4.52 -3.08
C LEU A 26 9.78 -5.49 -2.05
N THR A 27 10.58 -6.37 -1.44
CA THR A 27 10.06 -7.28 -0.41
C THR A 27 9.51 -6.56 0.82
N LEU A 28 10.16 -5.46 1.25
CA LEU A 28 9.64 -4.62 2.33
C LEU A 28 8.32 -3.95 1.94
N ILE A 29 8.30 -3.30 0.76
CA ILE A 29 7.11 -2.68 0.18
C ILE A 29 5.95 -3.67 0.13
N ARG A 30 6.21 -4.90 -0.33
CA ARG A 30 5.20 -5.95 -0.45
C ARG A 30 4.64 -6.34 0.89
N ASN A 31 5.47 -6.50 1.92
CA ASN A 31 4.97 -6.85 3.25
C ASN A 31 4.11 -5.73 3.84
N ASP A 32 4.56 -4.48 3.75
CA ASP A 32 3.80 -3.31 4.20
C ASP A 32 2.43 -3.26 3.53
N LEU A 33 2.39 -3.36 2.20
CA LEU A 33 1.14 -3.33 1.44
C LEU A 33 0.28 -4.57 1.69
N PHE A 34 0.86 -5.76 1.77
CA PHE A 34 0.12 -7.00 1.97
C PHE A 34 -0.64 -7.00 3.29
N TYR A 35 -0.02 -6.55 4.38
CA TYR A 35 -0.68 -6.52 5.68
C TYR A 35 -1.85 -5.54 5.71
N VAL A 36 -1.68 -4.36 5.13
CA VAL A 36 -2.73 -3.34 5.08
C VAL A 36 -3.84 -3.75 4.10
N HIS A 37 -3.49 -4.29 2.95
CA HIS A 37 -4.43 -4.77 1.95
C HIS A 37 -5.31 -5.90 2.50
N ARG A 38 -4.70 -6.86 3.20
CA ARG A 38 -5.44 -7.94 3.87
C ARG A 38 -6.42 -7.38 4.90
N SER A 39 -5.99 -6.43 5.74
CA SER A 39 -6.91 -5.77 6.68
C SER A 39 -8.06 -5.09 5.96
N LEU A 40 -7.83 -4.38 4.85
CA LEU A 40 -8.87 -3.74 4.07
C LEU A 40 -9.87 -4.74 3.46
N ILE A 41 -9.38 -5.84 2.89
CA ILE A 41 -10.23 -6.90 2.33
C ILE A 41 -11.12 -7.51 3.43
N ASP A 42 -10.57 -7.81 4.61
CA ASP A 42 -11.36 -8.36 5.71
C ASP A 42 -12.57 -7.46 6.07
N TYR A 43 -12.42 -6.14 5.96
CA TYR A 43 -13.52 -5.18 6.16
C TYR A 43 -14.51 -5.15 4.99
N LEU A 44 -14.02 -5.16 3.74
CA LEU A 44 -14.87 -5.13 2.55
C LEU A 44 -15.72 -6.42 2.41
N ASP A 45 -15.12 -7.57 2.68
CA ASP A 45 -15.79 -8.88 2.62
C ASP A 45 -16.71 -9.13 3.84
N CYS A 46 -16.88 -8.14 4.72
CA CYS A 46 -17.73 -8.20 5.91
C CYS A 46 -17.41 -9.38 6.86
N THR A 47 -16.24 -10.01 6.72
CA THR A 47 -15.77 -11.11 7.58
C THR A 47 -15.49 -10.65 9.00
N LYS A 48 -15.25 -9.34 9.18
CA LYS A 48 -15.26 -8.64 10.46
C LYS A 48 -16.34 -7.57 10.39
N LYS A 49 -17.13 -7.42 11.47
CA LYS A 49 -17.93 -6.20 11.64
C LYS A 49 -16.95 -5.03 11.58
N ALA A 50 -17.09 -4.18 10.57
CA ALA A 50 -16.30 -2.96 10.49
C ALA A 50 -16.58 -2.14 11.75
N LYS A 51 -15.64 -2.16 12.70
CA LYS A 51 -15.62 -1.12 13.73
C LYS A 51 -15.46 0.19 12.99
N SER A 52 -16.38 1.10 13.20
CA SER A 52 -16.36 2.41 12.57
C SER A 52 -15.00 3.06 12.82
N GLY A 53 -14.29 3.42 11.74
CA GLY A 53 -13.00 4.11 11.81
C GLY A 53 -11.76 3.31 11.42
N GLU A 54 -11.66 2.04 11.80
CA GLU A 54 -10.47 1.22 11.50
C GLU A 54 -10.26 1.09 9.97
N PHE A 55 -11.34 0.98 9.20
CA PHE A 55 -11.29 0.98 7.74
C PHE A 55 -10.62 2.24 7.18
N ILE A 56 -10.95 3.42 7.70
CA ILE A 56 -10.37 4.71 7.25
C ILE A 56 -8.90 4.81 7.64
N TYR A 57 -8.53 4.33 8.82
CA TYR A 57 -7.13 4.20 9.21
C TYR A 57 -6.34 3.33 8.22
N TYR A 58 -6.82 2.10 7.92
CA TYR A 58 -6.13 1.21 6.99
C TYR A 58 -6.14 1.74 5.56
N PHE A 59 -7.18 2.46 5.14
CA PHE A 59 -7.23 3.09 3.83
C PHE A 59 -6.14 4.17 3.69
N ARG A 60 -6.02 5.06 4.68
CA ARG A 60 -4.98 6.10 4.67
C ARG A 60 -3.58 5.50 4.71
N LEU A 61 -3.40 4.42 5.48
CA LEU A 61 -2.15 3.68 5.55
C LEU A 61 -1.82 3.00 4.20
N ALA A 62 -2.81 2.42 3.53
CA ALA A 62 -2.67 1.81 2.21
C ALA A 62 -2.24 2.83 1.16
N ALA A 63 -2.93 3.98 1.11
CA ALA A 63 -2.57 5.10 0.25
C ALA A 63 -1.11 5.55 0.50
N SER A 64 -0.73 5.69 1.77
CA SER A 64 0.62 6.11 2.17
C SER A 64 1.69 5.13 1.69
N HIS A 65 1.53 3.84 1.95
CA HIS A 65 2.48 2.82 1.48
C HIS A 65 2.51 2.74 -0.05
N TYR A 66 1.35 2.80 -0.71
CA TYR A 66 1.28 2.72 -2.17
C TYR A 66 2.00 3.89 -2.84
N ARG A 67 1.86 5.11 -2.32
CA ARG A 67 2.59 6.29 -2.82
C ARG A 67 4.10 6.08 -2.79
N GLU A 68 4.63 5.66 -1.65
CA GLU A 68 6.08 5.45 -1.50
C GLU A 68 6.57 4.30 -2.39
N ALA A 69 5.76 3.24 -2.51
CA ALA A 69 6.04 2.11 -3.38
C ALA A 69 6.09 2.52 -4.86
N ALA A 70 5.07 3.22 -5.35
CA ALA A 70 4.99 3.70 -6.74
C ALA A 70 6.16 4.65 -7.06
N LYS A 71 6.49 5.56 -6.13
CA LYS A 71 7.64 6.46 -6.26
C LYS A 71 8.96 5.68 -6.33
N TYR A 72 9.14 4.66 -5.51
CA TYR A 72 10.32 3.81 -5.52
C TYR A 72 10.47 3.03 -6.83
N ILE A 73 9.39 2.41 -7.31
CA ILE A 73 9.35 1.67 -8.58
C ILE A 73 9.64 2.60 -9.75
N SER A 74 9.00 3.77 -9.80
CA SER A 74 9.20 4.78 -10.85
C SER A 74 10.65 5.29 -10.91
N ARG A 75 11.33 5.44 -9.77
CA ARG A 75 12.77 5.78 -9.73
C ARG A 75 13.67 4.67 -10.26
N GLY A 76 13.22 3.42 -10.23
CA GLY A 76 13.93 2.26 -10.78
C GLY A 76 13.78 2.10 -12.28
N LYS A 77 12.71 2.65 -12.89
CA LYS A 77 12.29 2.33 -14.27
C LYS A 77 13.31 2.61 -15.37
N ASN A 78 14.26 3.52 -15.12
CA ASN A 78 15.29 3.91 -16.09
C ASN A 78 16.65 3.23 -15.83
N LYS A 79 16.76 2.33 -14.85
CA LYS A 79 18.01 1.63 -14.57
C LYS A 79 18.14 0.43 -15.51
N PRO A 80 19.24 0.30 -16.29
CA PRO A 80 19.39 -0.77 -17.28
C PRO A 80 19.21 -2.18 -16.70
N GLU A 81 19.77 -2.44 -15.52
CA GLU A 81 19.69 -3.73 -14.84
C GLU A 81 18.26 -4.10 -14.40
N ILE A 82 17.42 -3.09 -14.12
CA ILE A 82 16.01 -3.29 -13.76
C ILE A 82 15.20 -3.53 -15.03
N GLN A 83 15.45 -2.76 -16.10
CA GLN A 83 14.75 -2.92 -17.38
C GLN A 83 15.00 -4.30 -17.99
N ALA A 84 16.27 -4.73 -18.03
CA ALA A 84 16.64 -6.06 -18.51
C ALA A 84 15.94 -7.16 -17.70
N PHE A 85 15.90 -7.02 -16.37
CA PHE A 85 15.21 -7.99 -15.52
C PHE A 85 13.70 -8.03 -15.76
N ILE A 86 13.04 -6.87 -15.92
CA ILE A 86 11.58 -6.79 -16.17
C ILE A 86 11.21 -7.46 -17.50
N GLN A 87 12.06 -7.37 -18.51
CA GLN A 87 11.82 -8.02 -19.82
C GLN A 87 11.82 -9.55 -19.74
N GLU A 88 12.36 -10.15 -18.67
CA GLU A 88 12.34 -11.60 -18.46
C GLU A 88 11.10 -12.10 -17.68
N LEU A 89 10.22 -11.18 -17.23
CA LEU A 89 9.02 -11.52 -16.48
C LEU A 89 7.88 -11.96 -17.41
N SER A 90 6.85 -12.60 -16.86
CA SER A 90 5.67 -12.96 -17.64
C SER A 90 4.93 -11.72 -18.17
N ASP A 91 4.21 -11.86 -19.28
CA ASP A 91 3.39 -10.79 -19.85
C ASP A 91 2.42 -10.19 -18.83
N ASN A 92 1.81 -11.03 -17.99
CA ASN A 92 0.91 -10.60 -16.92
C ASN A 92 1.63 -9.69 -15.90
N THR A 93 2.84 -10.06 -15.49
CA THR A 93 3.62 -9.27 -14.54
C THR A 93 4.18 -8.00 -15.16
N ILE A 94 4.54 -8.02 -16.45
CA ILE A 94 4.88 -6.81 -17.21
C ILE A 94 3.68 -5.86 -17.29
N ASN A 95 2.46 -6.38 -17.49
CA ASN A 95 1.25 -5.56 -17.51
C ASN A 95 0.95 -4.95 -16.14
N ASN A 96 1.10 -5.71 -15.06
CA ASN A 96 1.00 -5.19 -13.69
C ASN A 96 2.04 -4.08 -13.44
N TYR A 97 3.27 -4.26 -13.90
CA TYR A 97 4.31 -3.23 -13.82
C TYR A 97 3.90 -1.94 -14.56
N LYS A 98 3.42 -2.06 -15.81
CA LYS A 98 2.95 -0.91 -16.60
C LYS A 98 1.83 -0.15 -15.88
N LEU A 99 0.85 -0.86 -15.34
CA LEU A 99 -0.27 -0.28 -14.61
C LEU A 99 0.21 0.55 -13.39
N ILE A 100 1.22 0.09 -12.66
CA ILE A 100 1.85 0.83 -11.56
C ILE A 100 2.59 2.07 -12.07
N ILE A 101 3.29 1.97 -13.20
CA ILE A 101 4.01 3.10 -13.79
C ILE A 101 3.03 4.18 -14.27
N GLU A 102 1.90 3.78 -14.86
CA GLU A 102 0.83 4.66 -15.33
C GLU A 102 0.19 5.43 -14.16
N SER A 103 0.00 4.79 -13.01
CA SER A 103 -0.57 5.46 -11.82
C SER A 103 0.32 6.60 -11.29
N CYS A 104 1.61 6.61 -11.64
CA CYS A 104 2.62 7.55 -11.14
C CYS A 104 3.37 8.34 -12.23
N THR A 105 3.01 8.21 -13.51
CA THR A 105 3.69 8.87 -14.63
C THR A 105 2.68 9.43 -15.65
N PRO A 106 2.80 10.71 -16.06
CA PRO A 106 3.71 11.73 -15.53
C PRO A 106 3.30 12.14 -14.11
N TRP A 107 4.28 12.25 -13.19
CA TRP A 107 4.01 12.36 -11.75
C TRP A 107 3.00 13.46 -11.39
N LYS A 108 3.13 14.67 -11.96
CA LYS A 108 2.29 15.82 -11.56
C LYS A 108 0.78 15.58 -11.76
N SER A 109 0.40 14.91 -12.83
CA SER A 109 -1.01 14.65 -13.19
C SER A 109 -1.42 13.20 -12.98
N SER A 110 -0.65 12.43 -12.22
CA SER A 110 -0.92 11.02 -12.01
C SER A 110 -1.91 10.81 -10.85
N PHE A 111 -2.59 9.66 -10.85
CA PHE A 111 -3.44 9.23 -9.74
C PHE A 111 -2.71 9.33 -8.39
N VAL A 112 -1.46 8.85 -8.33
CA VAL A 112 -0.65 8.91 -7.11
C VAL A 112 -0.45 10.34 -6.61
N ASN A 113 -0.23 11.33 -7.47
CA ASN A 113 0.01 12.70 -7.02
C ASN A 113 -1.28 13.48 -6.76
N GLN A 114 -2.34 13.23 -7.54
CA GLN A 114 -3.59 13.97 -7.43
C GLN A 114 -4.51 13.42 -6.34
N ILE A 115 -4.46 12.11 -6.08
CA ILE A 115 -5.38 11.42 -5.16
C ILE A 115 -4.63 10.90 -3.94
N VAL A 116 -3.60 10.07 -4.16
CA VAL A 116 -2.94 9.33 -3.07
C VAL A 116 -2.08 10.26 -2.20
N LYS A 117 -1.39 11.23 -2.80
CA LYS A 117 -0.56 12.19 -2.05
C LYS A 117 -1.37 13.03 -1.06
N PRO A 118 -2.49 13.68 -1.44
CA PRO A 118 -3.33 14.39 -0.46
C PRO A 118 -3.79 13.50 0.70
N ILE A 119 -4.24 12.26 0.42
CA ILE A 119 -4.63 11.29 1.46
C ILE A 119 -3.48 11.05 2.45
N ARG A 120 -2.27 10.80 1.93
CA ARG A 120 -1.07 10.56 2.76
C ARG A 120 -0.68 11.78 3.56
N ASP A 121 -0.70 12.96 2.94
CA ASP A 121 -0.25 14.19 3.59
C ASP A 121 -1.22 14.57 4.72
N ASN A 122 -2.51 14.26 4.60
CA ASN A 122 -3.51 14.47 5.66
C ASN A 122 -3.52 13.38 6.76
N PHE A 123 -2.69 12.33 6.67
CA PHE A 123 -2.72 11.20 7.61
C PHE A 123 -1.67 11.28 8.73
N PHE A 124 -0.54 11.95 8.51
CA PHE A 124 0.61 11.93 9.45
C PHE A 124 1.08 13.31 9.92
N HIS A 125 0.38 14.38 9.54
CA HIS A 125 0.74 15.75 9.91
C HIS A 125 -0.35 16.32 10.82
N TYR A 126 0.01 16.55 12.08
CA TYR A 126 -0.84 17.22 13.07
C TYR A 126 -0.44 18.69 13.12
N ASP A 127 -0.79 19.42 12.05
CA ASP A 127 -0.50 20.84 11.95
C ASP A 127 -1.75 21.66 12.32
N ILE A 128 -1.61 22.47 13.37
CA ILE A 128 -2.69 23.29 13.93
C ILE A 128 -3.10 24.37 12.92
N GLU A 129 -2.14 24.95 12.20
CA GLU A 129 -2.41 26.08 11.29
C GLU A 129 -3.25 25.65 10.09
N SER A 130 -2.95 24.48 9.50
CA SER A 130 -3.76 23.92 8.41
C SER A 130 -5.17 23.51 8.85
N PHE A 131 -5.36 23.20 10.14
CA PHE A 131 -6.62 22.67 10.64
C PHE A 131 -7.70 23.75 10.83
N GLU A 132 -7.30 25.01 11.09
CA GLU A 132 -8.25 26.11 11.30
C GLU A 132 -9.06 26.43 10.02
N GLU A 133 -8.42 26.40 8.85
CA GLU A 133 -9.10 26.62 7.56
C GLU A 133 -10.10 25.50 7.24
N ASP A 134 -9.75 24.27 7.55
CA ASP A 134 -10.60 23.11 7.34
C ASP A 134 -11.78 23.06 8.33
N TYR A 135 -11.57 23.49 9.57
CA TYR A 135 -12.61 23.51 10.60
C TYR A 135 -13.77 24.43 10.26
N ASN A 136 -13.50 25.58 9.63
CA ASN A 136 -14.52 26.53 9.20
C ASN A 136 -15.47 25.95 8.14
N GLN A 137 -15.11 24.86 7.47
CA GLN A 137 -15.97 24.19 6.48
C GLN A 137 -16.98 23.22 7.13
N LEU A 138 -16.98 23.10 8.47
CA LEU A 138 -17.77 22.12 9.23
C LEU A 138 -18.93 22.74 10.02
N GLU A 139 -19.38 23.96 9.67
CA GLU A 139 -20.39 24.73 10.45
C GLU A 139 -21.67 23.94 10.83
N ASP A 140 -22.06 22.93 10.04
CA ASP A 140 -23.23 22.07 10.30
C ASP A 140 -22.90 20.57 10.45
N PHE A 141 -21.68 20.23 10.85
CA PHE A 141 -21.21 18.84 10.90
C PHE A 141 -21.69 18.10 12.16
N PHE A 142 -22.75 17.28 12.04
CA PHE A 142 -23.23 16.41 13.12
C PHE A 142 -22.46 15.09 13.18
N THR A 143 -22.01 14.74 14.38
CA THR A 143 -21.19 13.55 14.63
C THR A 143 -21.34 13.05 16.07
N ARG A 144 -20.62 11.98 16.46
CA ARG A 144 -20.85 11.26 17.72
C ARG A 144 -19.60 10.67 18.36
N ILE A 145 -19.73 10.36 19.65
CA ILE A 145 -18.86 9.46 20.40
C ILE A 145 -19.68 8.24 20.77
N ILE A 146 -19.14 7.04 20.55
CA ILE A 146 -19.78 5.79 20.97
C ILE A 146 -19.01 5.27 22.19
N SER A 147 -19.67 5.14 23.33
CA SER A 147 -19.10 4.45 24.50
C SER A 147 -19.90 3.20 24.80
N THR A 148 -19.26 2.04 24.69
CA THR A 148 -19.86 0.71 24.92
C THR A 148 -19.52 0.12 26.29
N GLY A 149 -18.69 0.82 27.08
CA GLY A 149 -18.25 0.39 28.40
C GLY A 149 -17.43 1.45 29.12
N ASN A 150 -16.65 1.03 30.11
CA ASN A 150 -15.92 1.91 31.04
C ASN A 150 -14.40 1.94 30.77
N THR A 151 -13.92 1.23 29.75
CA THR A 151 -12.50 1.17 29.40
C THR A 151 -12.20 2.00 28.16
N ARG A 152 -10.94 2.45 28.03
CA ARG A 152 -10.46 3.21 26.87
C ARG A 152 -10.62 2.48 25.53
N LYS A 153 -10.75 1.15 25.54
CA LYS A 153 -10.94 0.32 24.33
C LYS A 153 -12.40 0.25 23.86
N GLU A 154 -13.32 0.74 24.69
CA GLU A 154 -14.78 0.69 24.47
C GLU A 154 -15.36 2.05 24.07
N THR A 155 -14.51 3.07 23.95
CA THR A 155 -14.88 4.41 23.46
C THR A 155 -14.33 4.62 22.04
N GLU A 156 -15.21 4.95 21.11
CA GLU A 156 -14.90 5.28 19.72
C GLU A 156 -15.23 6.76 19.45
N LEU A 157 -14.24 7.51 18.98
CA LEU A 157 -14.38 8.92 18.62
C LEU A 157 -14.76 9.03 17.13
N ILE A 158 -15.99 8.67 16.79
CA ILE A 158 -16.45 8.59 15.38
C ILE A 158 -16.21 9.90 14.61
N PHE A 159 -16.35 11.03 15.30
CA PHE A 159 -16.07 12.33 14.72
C PHE A 159 -14.65 12.49 14.17
N ALA A 160 -13.65 11.81 14.72
CA ALA A 160 -12.28 11.88 14.23
C ALA A 160 -12.16 11.21 12.84
N ASP A 161 -12.88 10.12 12.62
CA ASP A 161 -12.87 9.40 11.34
C ASP A 161 -13.70 10.12 10.29
N GLU A 162 -14.89 10.60 10.66
CA GLU A 162 -15.72 11.36 9.74
C GLU A 162 -15.07 12.71 9.38
N LEU A 163 -14.42 13.37 10.34
CA LEU A 163 -13.56 14.54 10.06
C LEU A 163 -12.46 14.17 9.07
N SER A 164 -11.72 13.07 9.32
CA SER A 164 -10.67 12.64 8.39
C SER A 164 -11.19 12.32 7.00
N ILE A 165 -12.40 11.76 6.86
CA ILE A 165 -13.03 11.53 5.55
C ILE A 165 -13.29 12.87 4.87
N ASN A 166 -13.88 13.84 5.57
CA ASN A 166 -14.14 15.17 5.02
C ASN A 166 -12.84 15.89 4.60
N LEU A 167 -11.79 15.84 5.42
CA LEU A 167 -10.48 16.44 5.08
C LEU A 167 -9.84 15.80 3.83
N ILE A 168 -10.11 14.52 3.59
CA ILE A 168 -9.53 13.78 2.47
C ILE A 168 -10.34 13.95 1.19
N PHE A 169 -11.66 13.86 1.31
CA PHE A 169 -12.56 13.74 0.17
C PHE A 169 -13.38 15.00 -0.07
N GLY A 170 -13.45 15.93 0.88
CA GLY A 170 -14.29 17.12 0.84
C GLY A 170 -15.73 16.76 0.48
N ASN A 171 -16.26 17.48 -0.51
CA ASN A 171 -17.64 17.30 -0.99
C ASN A 171 -17.80 16.18 -2.04
N LYS A 172 -16.84 15.25 -2.16
CA LYS A 172 -16.96 14.13 -3.11
C LYS A 172 -18.16 13.26 -2.76
N SER A 173 -18.84 12.77 -3.80
CA SER A 173 -19.93 11.83 -3.61
C SER A 173 -19.39 10.49 -3.09
N ARG A 174 -20.26 9.70 -2.46
CA ARG A 174 -19.94 8.32 -2.07
C ARG A 174 -19.43 7.49 -3.25
N GLN A 175 -20.01 7.67 -4.44
CA GLN A 175 -19.59 6.97 -5.66
C GLN A 175 -18.15 7.33 -6.07
N ASP A 176 -17.77 8.59 -5.93
CA ASP A 176 -16.39 9.04 -6.20
C ASP A 176 -15.40 8.41 -5.22
N ILE A 177 -15.78 8.33 -3.94
CA ILE A 177 -14.97 7.69 -2.90
C ILE A 177 -14.81 6.20 -3.19
N GLU A 178 -15.89 5.50 -3.50
CA GLU A 178 -15.87 4.08 -3.87
C GLU A 178 -15.01 3.82 -5.12
N LYS A 179 -15.06 4.72 -6.11
CA LYS A 179 -14.18 4.67 -7.28
C LYS A 179 -12.71 4.83 -6.91
N ILE A 180 -12.36 5.80 -6.07
CA ILE A 180 -10.98 6.00 -5.58
C ILE A 180 -10.48 4.76 -4.83
N LEU A 181 -11.33 4.18 -3.97
CA LEU A 181 -11.03 2.96 -3.23
C LEU A 181 -10.76 1.78 -4.17
N SER A 182 -11.60 1.61 -5.19
CA SER A 182 -11.48 0.56 -6.19
C SER A 182 -10.20 0.71 -7.04
N GLU A 183 -9.89 1.93 -7.48
CA GLU A 183 -8.66 2.22 -8.22
C GLU A 183 -7.41 1.94 -7.38
N LEU A 184 -7.38 2.40 -6.12
CA LEU A 184 -6.27 2.12 -5.21
C LEU A 184 -6.10 0.62 -4.97
N SER A 185 -7.18 -0.11 -4.72
CA SER A 185 -7.17 -1.56 -4.53
C SER A 185 -6.62 -2.30 -5.76
N THR A 186 -7.04 -1.88 -6.96
CA THR A 186 -6.55 -2.42 -8.23
C THR A 186 -5.04 -2.25 -8.35
N TYR A 187 -4.55 -1.04 -8.07
CA TYR A 187 -3.12 -0.74 -8.13
C TYR A 187 -2.30 -1.48 -7.07
N MET A 188 -2.83 -1.63 -5.86
CA MET A 188 -2.17 -2.40 -4.80
C MET A 188 -2.09 -3.88 -5.14
N SER A 189 -3.17 -4.46 -5.69
CA SER A 189 -3.21 -5.84 -6.15
C SER A 189 -2.21 -6.11 -7.27
N ALA A 190 -2.12 -5.19 -8.25
CA ALA A 190 -1.13 -5.23 -9.31
C ALA A 190 0.30 -5.17 -8.75
N LEU A 191 0.54 -4.30 -7.76
CA LEU A 191 1.85 -4.17 -7.12
C LEU A 191 2.26 -5.41 -6.34
N ILE A 192 1.36 -5.96 -5.51
CA ILE A 192 1.64 -7.19 -4.76
C ILE A 192 1.96 -8.33 -5.74
N SER A 193 1.12 -8.51 -6.77
CA SER A 193 1.34 -9.55 -7.80
C SER A 193 2.67 -9.38 -8.52
N PHE A 194 2.99 -8.15 -8.94
CA PHE A 194 4.25 -7.81 -9.57
C PHE A 194 5.44 -8.16 -8.69
N VAL A 195 5.41 -7.77 -7.40
CA VAL A 195 6.52 -8.03 -6.49
C VAL A 195 6.67 -9.52 -6.21
N ASP A 196 5.57 -10.25 -6.00
CA ASP A 196 5.61 -11.68 -5.70
C ASP A 196 6.29 -12.47 -6.84
N GLU A 197 5.95 -12.20 -8.11
CA GLU A 197 6.63 -12.84 -9.24
C GLU A 197 8.07 -12.34 -9.40
N THR A 198 8.31 -11.04 -9.27
CA THR A 198 9.65 -10.43 -9.40
C THR A 198 10.64 -11.04 -8.39
N VAL A 199 10.23 -11.15 -7.12
CA VAL A 199 11.04 -11.75 -6.06
C VAL A 199 11.23 -13.24 -6.32
N GLY A 200 10.16 -13.95 -6.69
CA GLY A 200 10.23 -15.38 -7.03
C GLY A 200 11.21 -15.67 -8.16
N ARG A 201 11.14 -14.89 -9.25
CA ARG A 201 12.04 -14.98 -10.41
C ARG A 201 13.49 -14.68 -10.01
N PHE A 202 13.72 -13.60 -9.25
CA PHE A 202 15.06 -13.24 -8.80
C PHE A 202 15.68 -14.34 -7.94
N ILE A 203 14.92 -14.89 -6.98
CA ILE A 203 15.36 -15.98 -6.13
C ILE A 203 15.66 -17.22 -6.96
N ASN A 204 14.80 -17.59 -7.92
CA ASN A 204 15.01 -18.76 -8.76
C ASN A 204 16.29 -18.65 -9.59
N ASN A 205 16.53 -17.50 -10.22
CA ASN A 205 17.74 -17.22 -10.99
C ASN A 205 19.02 -17.26 -10.14
N ASN A 206 18.90 -17.14 -8.82
CA ASN A 206 20.04 -17.11 -7.88
C ASN A 206 20.05 -18.28 -6.88
N LYS A 207 19.13 -19.24 -6.98
CA LYS A 207 18.89 -20.29 -5.97
C LYS A 207 20.13 -21.16 -5.71
N ASN A 208 20.92 -21.41 -6.75
CA ASN A 208 22.14 -22.21 -6.70
C ASN A 208 23.24 -21.57 -5.83
N LYS A 209 23.09 -20.30 -5.40
CA LYS A 209 24.12 -19.57 -4.66
C LYS A 209 24.15 -19.86 -3.16
N SER A 210 23.11 -20.42 -2.53
CA SER A 210 23.06 -20.98 -1.15
C SER A 210 21.63 -21.13 -0.58
N ALA A 211 20.63 -21.51 -1.40
CA ALA A 211 19.26 -21.71 -0.91
C ALA A 211 18.91 -23.20 -0.83
N TYR A 212 18.26 -23.63 0.26
CA TYR A 212 17.76 -24.99 0.44
C TYR A 212 16.30 -24.98 0.90
N ILE A 213 15.54 -26.02 0.53
CA ILE A 213 14.12 -26.17 0.86
C ILE A 213 14.00 -27.06 2.09
N ILE A 214 13.29 -26.60 3.12
CA ILE A 214 12.89 -27.38 4.29
C ILE A 214 11.41 -27.72 4.12
N ARG A 215 11.03 -28.98 4.33
CA ARG A 215 9.63 -29.40 4.40
C ARG A 215 9.18 -29.44 5.85
N VAL A 216 8.24 -28.59 6.22
CA VAL A 216 7.64 -28.58 7.57
C VAL A 216 6.40 -29.47 7.55
N LYS A 217 6.46 -30.55 8.34
CA LYS A 217 5.27 -31.32 8.70
C LYS A 217 4.56 -30.56 9.81
N ASN A 218 3.32 -30.17 9.54
CA ASN A 218 2.41 -29.70 10.59
C ASN A 218 1.94 -30.90 11.41
#